data_AF-A0A353NHF7-F1
#
_entry.id   AF-A0A353NHF7-F1
#
_cell.length_a   1.000
_cell.length_b   1.000
_cell.length_c   1.000
_cell.angle_alpha   90.00
_cell.angle_beta   90.00
_cell.angle_gamma   90.00
#
_symmetry.space_group_name_H-M   'P 1'
#
loop_
_entity.id
_entity.type
_entity.pdbx_description
1 polymer ?
#
loop_
_entity_poly.entity_id
_entity_poly.type
_entity_poly.pdbx_seq_one_letter_code
_entity_poly.pdbx_strand_id
1 'polypeptide(L)' 'IVRDSCRLRPGIKGLSENVRVVSIVGRFLEHCRIYYFRNNGEEEYYVASADLMKRNLESRVEA' A
#
# COMPACT_ATOMS: atom_id res chain seq x y z
N ILE A 1 -3.66 3.16 -1.24
CA ILE A 1 -5.08 2.73 -1.08
C ILE A 1 -5.04 1.47 -0.22
N VAL A 2 -5.83 1.41 0.85
CA VAL A 2 -5.85 0.26 1.77
C VAL A 2 -7.30 -0.01 2.17
N ARG A 3 -7.84 -1.18 1.81
CA ARG A 3 -9.24 -1.54 2.08
C ARG A 3 -9.52 -1.73 3.57
N ASP A 4 -8.65 -2.47 4.24
CA ASP A 4 -8.87 -2.97 5.59
C ASP A 4 -7.82 -2.36 6.55
N SER A 5 -7.02 -3.18 7.24
CA SER A 5 -6.12 -2.71 8.29
C SER A 5 -5.03 -1.75 7.78
N CYS A 6 -4.96 -0.55 8.37
CA CYS A 6 -3.89 0.42 8.17
C CYS A 6 -3.47 1.04 9.51
N ARG A 7 -2.20 0.89 9.90
CA ARG A 7 -1.65 1.50 11.12
C ARG A 7 -0.97 2.85 10.87
N LEU A 8 -0.78 3.22 9.61
CA LEU A 8 -0.19 4.49 9.22
C LEU A 8 -1.20 5.62 9.47
N ARG A 9 -0.77 6.65 10.21
CA ARG A 9 -1.59 7.85 10.45
C ARG A 9 -1.20 8.95 9.46
N PRO A 10 -2.05 9.28 8.46
CA PRO A 10 -1.80 10.40 7.54
C PRO A 10 -2.04 11.76 8.22
N GLY A 11 -1.42 12.82 7.71
CA GLY A 11 -1.70 14.20 8.10
C GLY A 11 -1.02 14.71 9.38
N ILE A 12 -0.01 14.00 9.90
CA ILE A 12 0.76 14.46 11.07
C ILE A 12 1.84 15.43 10.61
N LYS A 13 1.86 16.65 11.16
CA LYS A 13 2.85 17.70 10.86
C LYS A 13 4.29 17.20 11.04
N GLY A 14 5.15 17.43 10.04
CA GLY A 14 6.55 17.01 10.04
C GLY A 14 6.78 15.50 9.91
N LEU A 15 5.74 14.68 9.74
CA LEU A 15 5.86 13.22 9.66
C LEU A 15 5.12 12.62 8.46
N SER A 16 3.85 12.96 8.26
CA SER A 16 2.98 12.32 7.26
C SER A 16 2.04 13.30 6.55
N GLU A 17 2.43 14.58 6.48
CA GLU A 17 1.65 15.64 5.82
C GLU A 17 1.36 15.36 4.34
N ASN A 18 2.31 14.71 3.67
CA ASN A 18 2.22 14.37 2.24
C ASN A 18 1.61 12.98 1.99
N VAL A 19 1.16 12.28 3.04
CA VAL A 19 0.61 10.93 2.93
C VAL A 19 -0.91 11.00 2.94
N ARG A 20 -1.54 10.38 1.93
CA ARG A 20 -3.00 10.22 1.85
C ARG A 20 -3.37 8.73 1.88
N VAL A 21 -4.24 8.36 2.82
CA VAL A 21 -4.81 7.01 2.91
C VAL A 21 -6.28 7.06 2.53
N VAL A 22 -6.70 6.16 1.65
CA VAL A 22 -8.09 6.02 1.19
C VAL A 22 -8.45 4.54 1.25
N SER A 23 -9.64 4.24 1.78
CA SER A 23 -10.26 2.91 1.73
C SER A 23 -11.42 2.92 0.75
N ILE A 24 -11.51 1.88 -0.07
CA ILE A 24 -12.58 1.67 -1.03
C ILE A 24 -13.25 0.36 -0.63
N VAL A 25 -14.55 0.43 -0.29
CA VAL A 25 -15.37 -0.72 0.03
C VAL A 25 -16.57 -0.70 -0.90
N GLY A 26 -16.73 -1.75 -1.68
CA GLY A 26 -17.81 -1.89 -2.65
C GLY A 26 -18.29 -3.33 -2.74
N ARG A 27 -18.97 -3.65 -3.83
CA ARG A 27 -19.46 -5.02 -4.09
C ARG A 27 -18.33 -6.03 -4.19
N PHE A 28 -17.21 -5.66 -4.80
CA PHE A 28 -16.06 -6.53 -4.97
C PHE A 28 -15.02 -6.31 -3.88
N LEU A 29 -14.31 -7.38 -3.59
CA LEU A 29 -13.24 -7.38 -2.61
C LEU A 29 -11.96 -6.84 -3.25
N GLU A 30 -11.56 -5.62 -2.87
CA GLU A 30 -10.31 -5.01 -3.34
C GLU A 30 -9.11 -5.80 -2.78
N HIS A 31 -8.67 -6.84 -3.50
CA HIS A 31 -7.62 -7.78 -3.10
C HIS A 31 -6.32 -7.59 -3.91
N CYS A 32 -6.39 -6.84 -5.00
CA CYS A 32 -5.23 -6.47 -5.79
C CYS A 32 -4.25 -5.66 -4.94
N ARG A 33 -2.96 -5.96 -5.10
CA ARG A 33 -1.86 -5.27 -4.42
C ARG A 33 -0.90 -4.79 -5.49
N ILE A 34 -0.84 -3.48 -5.64
CA ILE A 34 -0.04 -2.79 -6.65
C ILE A 34 0.83 -1.77 -5.94
N TYR A 35 2.11 -1.79 -6.25
CA TYR A 35 3.06 -0.76 -5.84
C TYR A 35 3.42 0.08 -7.06
N TYR A 36 3.29 1.40 -6.92
CA TYR A 36 3.62 2.37 -7.95
C TYR A 36 4.70 3.31 -7.44
N PHE A 37 5.74 3.48 -8.24
CA PHE A 37 6.81 4.42 -7.98
C PHE A 37 6.93 5.36 -9.17
N ARG A 38 6.84 6.67 -8.92
CA ARG A 38 6.97 7.67 -9.98
C ARG A 38 8.39 7.71 -10.57
N ASN A 39 9.40 7.35 -9.77
CA ASN A 39 10.81 7.23 -10.18
C ASN A 39 11.30 8.36 -11.11
N ASN A 40 11.11 9.61 -10.68
CA ASN A 40 11.46 10.82 -11.43
C ASN A 40 10.89 10.92 -12.88
N GLY A 41 9.78 10.25 -13.16
CA GLY A 41 9.16 10.20 -14.49
C GLY A 41 9.33 8.86 -15.20
N GLU A 42 10.25 8.00 -14.75
CA GLU A 42 10.47 6.64 -15.26
C GLU A 42 9.63 5.63 -14.48
N GLU A 43 8.31 5.74 -14.60
CA GLU A 43 7.34 5.07 -13.75
C GLU A 43 7.52 3.55 -13.67
N GLU A 44 7.47 3.02 -12.44
CA GLU A 44 7.57 1.58 -12.18
C GLU A 44 6.30 1.08 -11.49
N TYR A 45 5.82 -0.07 -11.98
CA TYR A 45 4.64 -0.75 -11.45
C TYR A 45 4.99 -2.18 -11.10
N TYR A 46 4.57 -2.59 -9.89
CA TYR A 46 4.71 -3.95 -9.41
C TYR A 46 3.35 -4.48 -8.99
N VAL A 47 3.06 -5.71 -9.37
CA VAL A 47 1.91 -6.48 -8.86
C VAL A 47 2.47 -7.47 -7.86
N ALA A 48 1.85 -7.56 -6.67
CA ALA A 48 2.40 -8.34 -5.59
C ALA A 48 1.39 -9.35 -5.01
N SER A 49 1.90 -10.50 -4.59
CA SER A 49 1.16 -11.46 -3.77
C SER A 49 1.10 -11.07 -2.29
N ALA A 50 1.91 -10.10 -1.85
CA ALA A 50 2.06 -9.67 -0.46
C ALA A 50 1.45 -8.29 -0.17
N ASP A 51 0.83 -8.15 1.00
CA ASP A 51 0.59 -6.84 1.62
C ASP A 51 1.79 -6.42 2.49
N LEU A 52 1.78 -5.17 3.00
CA LEU A 52 2.86 -4.60 3.82
C LEU A 52 2.79 -4.99 5.31
N MET A 53 2.45 -6.23 5.63
CA MET A 53 2.56 -6.78 6.97
C MET A 53 3.88 -7.52 7.19
N LYS A 54 4.47 -7.38 8.38
CA LYS A 54 5.74 -8.01 8.78
C LYS A 54 5.84 -9.49 8.37
N ARG A 55 4.79 -10.28 8.63
CA ARG A 55 4.74 -11.71 8.30
C ARG A 55 4.94 -12.00 6.81
N ASN A 56 4.51 -11.11 5.92
CA ASN A 56 4.62 -11.31 4.48
C ASN A 56 5.98 -10.85 3.96
N LEU A 57 6.60 -9.85 4.61
CA LEU A 57 7.91 -9.33 4.21
C LEU A 57 9.09 -10.16 4.75
N GLU A 58 8.91 -10.83 5.89
CA GLU A 58 10.01 -11.51 6.58
C GLU A 58 9.84 -13.03 6.71
N SER A 59 8.59 -13.53 6.76
CA SER A 59 8.30 -14.91 7.17
C SER A 59 7.60 -15.74 6.10
N ARG A 60 7.41 -15.20 4.90
CA ARG A 60 6.75 -15.87 3.78
C ARG A 60 7.52 -15.66 2.50
N VAL A 61 7.36 -16.61 1.58
CA VAL A 61 7.79 -16.46 0.20
C VAL A 61 6.64 -15.79 -0.56
N GLU A 62 6.93 -14.67 -1.20
CA GLU A 62 5.99 -13.83 -1.93
C GLU A 62 6.63 -13.45 -3.27
N ALA A 63 5.81 -13.04 -4.25
CA ALA A 63 6.24 -12.68 -5.60
C ALA A 63 5.63 -11.35 -6.06
#